data_AF-A0AAE0ADS0-F1
#
_entry.id   AF-A0AAE0ADS0-F1
#
_cell.length_a   1.000
_cell.length_b   1.000
_cell.length_c   1.000
_cell.angle_alpha   90.00
_cell.angle_beta   90.00
_cell.angle_gamma   90.00
#
_symmetry.space_group_name_H-M   'P 1'
#
loop_
_entity.id
_entity.type
_entity.pdbx_description
1 polymer ?
#
loop_
_entity_poly.entity_id
_entity_poly.type
_entity_poly.pdbx_seq_one_letter_code
_entity_poly.pdbx_strand_id
1 'polypeptide(L)'
;MATCPNTINLCISSRFSRVQDSRNANIKIGFGSRNHGDGAPFDGPGGTIAHAFAPTDGRFHYDADERWSVGAVRGSNHLETVALHEIGHLLGLGHSQVERAIMWPSITTGTTKGLHRDDIEGIRALYNV
;
A
#
# COMPACT_ATOMS: atom_id res chain seq x y z
N MET A 1 -4.91 -16.67 -21.55
CA MET A 1 -4.55 -16.32 -20.17
C MET A 1 -4.68 -14.81 -20.05
N ALA A 2 -5.67 -14.32 -19.29
CA ALA A 2 -5.85 -12.88 -19.13
C ALA A 2 -4.66 -12.31 -18.35
N THR A 3 -3.93 -11.39 -18.96
CA THR A 3 -2.91 -10.58 -18.28
C THR A 3 -3.62 -9.71 -17.26
N CYS A 4 -3.27 -9.82 -15.98
CA CYS A 4 -3.68 -8.84 -14.98
C CYS A 4 -3.21 -7.45 -15.41
N PRO A 5 -4.10 -6.46 -15.62
CA PRO A 5 -3.70 -5.07 -15.73
C PRO A 5 -3.12 -4.59 -14.39
N ASN A 6 -2.50 -3.41 -14.37
CA ASN A 6 -1.76 -2.83 -13.23
C ASN A 6 -2.60 -2.50 -11.97
N THR A 7 -3.70 -3.20 -11.71
CA THR A 7 -4.65 -2.96 -10.61
C THR A 7 -5.05 -4.27 -9.94
N ILE A 8 -4.95 -4.30 -8.60
CA ILE A 8 -5.21 -5.48 -7.74
C ILE A 8 -6.61 -6.08 -7.96
N ASN A 9 -7.63 -5.24 -8.21
CA ASN A 9 -9.03 -5.67 -8.43
C ASN A 9 -9.22 -6.61 -9.62
N LEU A 10 -8.23 -6.74 -10.49
CA LEU A 10 -8.30 -7.59 -11.68
C LEU A 10 -7.52 -8.90 -11.54
N CYS A 11 -6.81 -9.09 -10.42
CA CYS A 11 -6.11 -10.35 -10.12
C CYS A 11 -6.87 -11.25 -9.15
N ILE A 12 -7.88 -10.74 -8.44
CA ILE A 12 -8.75 -11.49 -7.54
C ILE A 12 -10.21 -11.05 -7.73
N SER A 13 -11.17 -11.92 -7.43
CA SER A 13 -12.61 -11.62 -7.49
C SER A 13 -13.06 -10.78 -6.29
N SER A 14 -12.41 -9.64 -6.06
CA SER A 14 -12.72 -8.72 -4.96
C SER A 14 -13.07 -7.34 -5.51
N ARG A 15 -14.05 -6.69 -4.88
CA ARG A 15 -14.55 -5.37 -5.29
C ARG A 15 -14.37 -4.38 -4.15
N PHE A 16 -13.74 -3.25 -4.44
CA PHE A 16 -13.67 -2.13 -3.51
C PHE A 16 -14.74 -1.10 -3.86
N SER A 17 -15.36 -0.54 -2.83
CA SER A 17 -16.24 0.60 -2.93
C SER A 17 -15.87 1.60 -1.85
N ARG A 18 -15.83 2.89 -2.22
CA ARG A 18 -15.67 3.96 -1.25
C ARG A 18 -16.96 4.11 -0.45
N VAL A 19 -16.85 4.16 0.87
CA VAL A 19 -17.94 4.55 1.77
C VAL A 19 -17.69 5.96 2.30
N GLN A 20 -18.76 6.67 2.67
CA GLN A 20 -18.64 8.03 3.21
C GLN A 20 -18.33 8.03 4.71
N ASP A 21 -18.92 7.10 5.46
CA ASP A 21 -18.65 6.94 6.89
C ASP A 21 -17.53 5.92 7.10
N SER A 22 -16.40 6.40 7.62
CA SER A 22 -15.22 5.57 7.89
C SER A 22 -15.47 4.51 8.96
N ARG A 23 -16.49 4.66 9.82
CA ARG A 23 -16.85 3.64 10.82
C ARG A 23 -17.33 2.33 10.19
N ASN A 24 -17.88 2.41 8.99
CA ASN A 24 -18.40 1.27 8.24
C ASN A 24 -17.40 0.74 7.20
N ALA A 25 -16.21 1.34 7.10
CA ALA A 25 -15.20 0.93 6.12
C ALA A 25 -14.37 -0.26 6.63
N ASN A 26 -14.17 -1.27 5.78
CA ASN A 26 -13.22 -2.36 6.05
C ASN A 26 -11.77 -1.89 5.95
N ILE A 27 -11.49 -0.93 5.07
CA ILE A 27 -10.18 -0.31 4.91
C ILE A 27 -10.31 1.18 5.20
N LYS A 28 -9.43 1.68 6.08
CA LYS A 28 -9.40 3.08 6.51
C LYS A 28 -8.03 3.65 6.19
N ILE A 29 -7.99 4.64 5.32
CA ILE A 29 -6.76 5.28 4.84
C ILE A 29 -6.71 6.68 5.44
N GLY A 30 -5.62 7.00 6.13
CA GLY A 30 -5.40 8.31 6.76
C GLY A 30 -3.98 8.82 6.58
N PHE A 31 -3.76 10.05 7.05
CA PHE A 31 -2.45 10.66 7.21
C PHE A 31 -2.27 10.94 8.71
N GLY A 32 -1.09 10.63 9.26
CA GLY A 32 -0.74 10.91 10.64
C GLY A 32 0.68 11.42 10.75
N SER A 33 0.97 12.34 11.67
CA SER A 33 2.34 12.74 11.99
C SER A 33 2.74 12.14 13.32
N ARG A 34 3.95 11.58 13.41
CA ARG A 34 4.55 11.11 14.67
C ARG A 34 3.59 10.21 15.45
N ASN A 35 3.37 10.47 16.74
CA ASN A 35 2.33 9.77 17.49
C ASN A 35 0.93 10.22 17.04
N HIS A 36 0.21 9.30 16.41
CA HIS A 36 -1.14 9.52 15.89
C HIS A 36 -2.17 8.53 16.47
N GLY A 37 -1.88 7.96 17.65
CA GLY A 37 -2.86 7.28 18.49
C GLY A 37 -3.14 5.81 18.16
N ASP A 38 -2.34 5.19 17.29
CA ASP A 38 -2.47 3.77 16.93
C ASP A 38 -1.40 2.86 17.56
N GLY A 39 -0.47 3.42 18.35
CA GLY A 39 0.62 2.69 18.99
C GLY A 39 1.83 2.44 18.08
N ALA A 40 1.80 2.92 16.83
CA ALA A 40 2.90 2.85 15.87
C ALA A 40 3.29 4.27 15.42
N PRO A 41 4.01 5.05 16.23
CA PRO A 41 4.35 6.42 15.88
C PRO A 41 5.30 6.47 14.68
N PHE A 42 5.07 7.40 13.75
CA PHE A 42 6.03 7.74 12.70
C PHE A 42 7.25 8.50 13.24
N ASP A 43 8.30 8.57 12.44
CA ASP A 43 9.60 9.17 12.75
C ASP A 43 9.79 10.61 12.21
N GLY A 44 8.89 11.09 11.36
CA GLY A 44 9.02 12.38 10.68
C GLY A 44 9.68 12.21 9.31
N PRO A 45 10.38 13.22 8.77
CA PRO A 45 10.92 13.11 7.41
C PRO A 45 11.99 12.01 7.25
N GLY A 46 11.79 11.14 6.27
CA GLY A 46 12.60 9.95 6.00
C GLY A 46 12.24 8.78 6.91
N GLY A 47 12.80 7.60 6.62
CA GLY A 47 12.54 6.42 7.42
C GLY A 47 11.20 5.76 7.07
N THR A 48 10.24 5.78 7.99
CA THR A 48 8.95 5.06 7.83
C THR A 48 7.92 5.95 7.16
N ILE A 49 7.73 5.76 5.86
CA ILE A 49 6.86 6.64 5.05
C ILE A 49 5.37 6.31 5.15
N ALA A 50 5.02 5.09 5.53
CA ALA A 50 3.66 4.61 5.71
C ALA A 50 3.65 3.29 6.49
N HIS A 51 2.48 2.89 6.99
CA HIS A 51 2.24 1.52 7.45
C HIS A 51 0.80 1.08 7.23
N ALA A 52 0.60 -0.23 7.17
CA ALA A 52 -0.70 -0.87 7.19
C ALA A 52 -0.78 -1.97 8.26
N PHE A 53 -1.97 -2.09 8.84
CA PHE A 53 -2.32 -3.15 9.76
C PHE A 53 -3.01 -4.25 8.96
N ALA A 54 -2.31 -5.37 8.80
CA ALA A 54 -2.78 -6.55 8.07
C ALA A 54 -4.19 -6.99 8.52
N PRO A 55 -4.91 -7.79 7.70
CA PRO A 55 -6.23 -8.30 8.05
C PRO A 55 -6.30 -8.88 9.46
N THR A 56 -7.34 -8.60 10.24
CA THR A 56 -8.60 -7.91 9.85
C THR A 56 -8.70 -6.45 10.30
N ASP A 57 -7.61 -5.80 10.72
CA ASP A 57 -7.66 -4.43 11.25
C ASP A 57 -8.06 -3.40 10.17
N GLY A 58 -7.35 -3.41 9.03
CA GLY A 58 -7.75 -2.64 7.85
C GLY A 58 -7.30 -1.18 7.85
N ARG A 59 -6.54 -0.72 8.86
CA ARG A 59 -5.98 0.63 8.87
C ARG A 59 -4.70 0.74 8.04
N PHE A 60 -4.59 1.83 7.30
CA PHE A 60 -3.42 2.28 6.57
C PHE A 60 -3.20 3.73 6.98
N HIS A 61 -1.96 4.13 7.26
CA HIS A 61 -1.59 5.53 7.44
C HIS A 61 -0.36 5.91 6.61
N TYR A 62 -0.41 7.08 5.97
CA TYR A 62 0.78 7.77 5.45
C TYR A 62 1.42 8.59 6.57
N ASP A 63 2.75 8.68 6.60
CA ASP A 63 3.39 9.73 7.39
C ASP A 63 3.11 11.09 6.73
N ALA A 64 2.43 11.97 7.46
CA ALA A 64 2.09 13.31 7.02
C ALA A 64 3.29 14.26 7.00
N ASP A 65 4.40 13.90 7.66
CA ASP A 65 5.64 14.68 7.65
C ASP A 65 6.48 14.44 6.38
N GLU A 66 6.07 13.50 5.53
CA GLU A 66 6.72 13.19 4.25
C GLU A 66 6.29 14.08 3.09
N ARG A 67 7.16 14.16 2.07
CA ARG A 67 6.84 14.86 0.82
C ARG A 67 6.09 13.93 -0.13
N TRP A 68 4.81 14.20 -0.36
CA TRP A 68 3.97 13.41 -1.26
C TRP A 68 3.80 14.05 -2.64
N SER A 69 3.71 13.22 -3.68
CA SER A 69 3.33 13.67 -5.02
C SER A 69 2.43 12.66 -5.73
N VAL A 70 1.54 13.20 -6.56
CA VAL A 70 0.85 12.47 -7.63
C VAL A 70 1.74 12.58 -8.87
N GLY A 71 2.37 11.47 -9.25
CA GLY A 71 3.43 11.42 -10.28
C GLY A 71 4.87 11.32 -9.75
N ALA A 72 5.79 10.94 -10.64
CA ALA A 72 7.21 10.76 -10.37
C ALA A 72 7.94 12.11 -10.21
N VAL A 73 7.96 12.65 -8.98
CA VAL A 73 8.63 13.92 -8.67
C VAL A 73 9.88 13.67 -7.83
N ARG A 74 11.03 14.16 -8.30
CA ARG A 74 12.31 13.98 -7.60
C ARG A 74 12.23 14.49 -6.15
N GLY A 75 12.59 13.62 -5.21
CA GLY A 75 12.60 13.95 -3.78
C GLY A 75 11.23 13.95 -3.11
N SER A 76 10.22 13.36 -3.76
CA SER A 76 8.90 13.08 -3.17
C SER A 76 8.56 11.60 -3.26
N ASN A 77 7.80 11.10 -2.29
CA ASN A 77 7.19 9.78 -2.30
C ASN A 77 5.95 9.80 -3.22
N HIS A 78 5.85 8.80 -4.10
CA HIS A 78 4.72 8.69 -5.02
C HIS A 78 3.52 8.07 -4.30
N LEU A 79 2.45 8.84 -4.16
CA LEU A 79 1.29 8.48 -3.34
C LEU A 79 0.69 7.13 -3.73
N GLU A 80 0.41 6.92 -5.02
CA GLU A 80 -0.24 5.70 -5.50
C GLU A 80 0.65 4.46 -5.42
N THR A 81 1.98 4.63 -5.50
CA THR A 81 2.91 3.50 -5.37
C THR A 81 2.98 3.02 -3.92
N VAL A 82 3.04 3.94 -2.96
CA VAL A 82 2.97 3.58 -1.53
C VAL A 82 1.58 3.02 -1.20
N ALA A 83 0.50 3.62 -1.73
CA ALA A 83 -0.85 3.08 -1.59
C ALA A 83 -0.94 1.60 -2.02
N LEU A 84 -0.39 1.28 -3.19
CA LEU A 84 -0.44 -0.06 -3.76
C LEU A 84 0.32 -1.09 -2.90
N HIS A 85 1.48 -0.70 -2.35
CA HIS A 85 2.26 -1.53 -1.43
C HIS A 85 1.48 -1.89 -0.17
N GLU A 86 1.01 -0.88 0.55
CA GLU A 86 0.31 -1.12 1.82
C GLU A 86 -1.06 -1.77 1.62
N ILE A 87 -1.76 -1.51 0.49
CA ILE A 87 -2.98 -2.28 0.15
C ILE A 87 -2.63 -3.76 0.00
N GLY A 88 -1.45 -4.11 -0.49
CA GLY A 88 -0.95 -5.49 -0.46
C GLY A 88 -0.93 -6.05 0.96
N HIS A 89 -0.39 -5.32 1.93
CA HIS A 89 -0.44 -5.70 3.35
C HIS A 89 -1.87 -5.81 3.89
N LEU A 90 -2.76 -4.88 3.54
CA LEU A 90 -4.18 -4.92 3.89
C LEU A 90 -4.93 -6.12 3.28
N LEU A 91 -4.36 -6.79 2.29
CA LEU A 91 -4.88 -8.02 1.69
C LEU A 91 -4.11 -9.27 2.12
N GLY A 92 -3.13 -9.12 3.03
CA GLY A 92 -2.38 -10.21 3.63
C GLY A 92 -1.05 -10.54 2.96
N LEU A 93 -0.61 -9.77 1.96
CA LEU A 93 0.74 -9.95 1.40
C LEU A 93 1.80 -9.50 2.40
N GLY A 94 2.87 -10.29 2.52
CA GLY A 94 4.11 -9.87 3.18
C GLY A 94 5.05 -9.15 2.21
N HIS A 95 6.20 -8.72 2.72
CA HIS A 95 7.26 -8.17 1.88
C HIS A 95 7.82 -9.22 0.90
N SER A 96 8.08 -8.79 -0.33
CA SER A 96 8.79 -9.55 -1.35
C SER A 96 10.31 -9.41 -1.19
N GLN A 97 11.05 -10.45 -1.58
CA GLN A 97 12.51 -10.39 -1.75
C GLN A 97 12.92 -9.92 -3.16
N VAL A 98 11.95 -9.65 -4.04
CA VAL A 98 12.18 -9.22 -5.42
C VAL A 98 12.12 -7.70 -5.47
N GLU A 99 13.25 -7.02 -5.69
CA GLU A 99 13.35 -5.54 -5.63
C GLU A 99 12.36 -4.81 -6.56
N ARG A 100 12.05 -5.40 -7.72
CA ARG A 100 11.10 -4.83 -8.67
C ARG A 100 9.62 -5.07 -8.33
N ALA A 101 9.32 -5.86 -7.31
CA ALA A 101 7.96 -6.11 -6.83
C ALA A 101 7.42 -4.89 -6.08
N ILE A 102 6.09 -4.71 -6.10
CA ILE A 102 5.49 -3.64 -5.31
C ILE A 102 5.68 -3.90 -3.82
N MET A 103 5.64 -5.16 -3.40
CA MET A 103 5.85 -5.56 -2.00
C MET A 103 7.32 -5.56 -1.56
N TRP A 104 8.27 -5.09 -2.37
CA TRP A 104 9.63 -4.84 -1.87
C TRP A 104 9.58 -3.75 -0.78
N PRO A 105 10.24 -3.93 0.39
CA PRO A 105 10.11 -3.06 1.58
C PRO A 105 10.64 -1.63 1.42
N SER A 106 11.07 -1.21 0.22
CA SER A 106 11.61 0.13 0.00
C SER A 106 11.14 0.72 -1.32
N ILE A 107 10.74 1.99 -1.28
CA ILE A 107 10.31 2.74 -2.45
C ILE A 107 11.23 3.96 -2.57
N THR A 108 11.93 4.08 -3.69
CA THR A 108 12.82 5.20 -3.95
C THR A 108 12.00 6.44 -4.32
N THR A 109 12.26 7.58 -3.67
CA THR A 109 11.61 8.86 -4.00
C THR A 109 11.77 9.21 -5.49
N GLY A 110 10.75 9.83 -6.07
CA GLY A 110 10.71 10.21 -7.48
C GLY A 110 10.59 9.05 -8.46
N THR A 111 10.25 7.85 -7.98
CA THR A 111 9.96 6.69 -8.83
C THR A 111 8.52 6.24 -8.66
N THR A 112 8.01 5.50 -9.64
CA THR A 112 6.74 4.77 -9.53
C THR A 112 7.01 3.28 -9.70
N LYS A 113 6.17 2.45 -9.08
CA LYS A 113 6.14 1.00 -9.29
C LYS A 113 4.72 0.54 -9.56
N GLY A 114 4.60 -0.54 -10.32
CA GLY A 114 3.37 -1.28 -10.55
C GLY A 114 3.50 -2.71 -10.05
N LEU A 115 2.49 -3.53 -10.32
CA LEU A 115 2.49 -4.95 -9.95
C LEU A 115 3.57 -5.73 -10.70
N HIS A 116 4.29 -6.57 -9.97
CA HIS A 116 5.18 -7.58 -10.50
C HIS A 116 4.52 -8.96 -10.46
N ARG A 117 5.08 -9.92 -11.21
CA ARG A 117 4.61 -11.32 -11.22
C ARG A 117 4.57 -11.93 -9.82
N ASP A 118 5.55 -11.61 -8.98
CA ASP A 118 5.63 -12.08 -7.58
C ASP A 118 4.43 -11.63 -6.74
N ASP A 119 4.02 -10.36 -6.88
CA ASP A 119 2.85 -9.82 -6.18
C ASP A 119 1.55 -10.49 -6.64
N ILE A 120 1.44 -10.74 -7.96
CA ILE A 120 0.28 -11.40 -8.57
C ILE A 120 0.17 -12.85 -8.12
N GLU A 121 1.30 -13.56 -8.05
CA GLU A 121 1.32 -14.96 -7.60
C GLU A 121 1.03 -15.07 -6.10
N GLY A 122 1.56 -14.16 -5.29
CA GLY A 122 1.27 -14.08 -3.87
C GLY A 122 -0.23 -13.86 -3.61
N ILE A 123 -0.85 -12.90 -4.28
CA ILE A 123 -2.28 -12.61 -4.03
C ILE A 123 -3.17 -13.75 -4.52
N ARG A 124 -2.82 -14.38 -5.65
CA ARG A 124 -3.52 -15.57 -6.15
C ARG A 124 -3.48 -16.74 -5.18
N ALA A 125 -2.33 -16.97 -4.56
CA ALA A 125 -2.18 -18.02 -3.55
C ALA A 125 -3.05 -17.76 -2.31
N LEU A 126 -3.17 -16.51 -1.86
CA LEU A 126 -4.01 -16.15 -0.70
C LEU A 126 -5.52 -16.32 -0.98
N TYR A 127 -5.95 -16.04 -2.21
CA TYR A 127 -7.37 -16.01 -2.58
C TYR A 127 -7.83 -17.22 -3.43
N ASN A 128 -6.92 -18.17 -3.70
CA ASN A 128 -7.16 -19.39 -4.49
C ASN A 128 -7.72 -19.15 -5.90
N VAL A 129 -7.07 -18.27 -6.68
CA VAL A 129 -7.49 -17.89 -8.06
C VAL A 129 -6.37 -17.91 -9.09
#